data_AF-A0A402DKU9-F1
#
_entry.id   AF-A0A402DKU9-F1
#
_cell.length_a   1.000
_cell.length_b   1.000
_cell.length_c   1.000
_cell.angle_alpha   90.00
_cell.angle_beta   90.00
_cell.angle_gamma   90.00
#
_symmetry.space_group_name_H-M   'P 1'
#
loop_
_entity.id
_entity.type
_entity.pdbx_description
1 polymer ?
#
loop_
_entity_poly.entity_id
_entity_poly.type
_entity_poly.pdbx_seq_one_letter_code
_entity_poly.pdbx_strand_id
1 'polypeptide(L)'
;MLQTLVKVKQETEADQLKRAFVKVMVEVAQKIPQTLTLTDVKQVSSAIPHLVEVATNFNILLTDEDLIWPSTGIARFYGGQANYQEELVWCQHCLEIAESRLGNDHLDVAIS
;
A
#
# COMPACT_ATOMS: atom_id res chain seq x y z
N MET A 1 -4.78 22.08 40.81
CA MET A 1 -4.12 21.47 39.64
C MET A 1 -5.22 20.98 38.70
N LEU A 2 -5.37 21.61 37.54
CA LEU A 2 -6.29 21.13 36.51
C LEU A 2 -5.70 19.86 35.89
N GLN A 3 -6.39 18.74 36.05
CA GLN A 3 -6.11 17.53 35.28
C GLN A 3 -6.64 17.74 33.86
N THR A 4 -5.73 17.91 32.90
CA THR A 4 -6.07 17.85 31.47
C THR A 4 -6.40 16.41 31.14
N LEU A 5 -7.70 16.10 31.01
CA LEU A 5 -8.19 14.81 30.54
C LEU A 5 -7.80 14.65 29.06
N VAL A 6 -6.70 13.94 28.80
CA VAL A 6 -6.42 13.40 27.47
C VAL A 6 -7.47 12.32 27.22
N LYS A 7 -8.51 12.66 26.46
CA LYS A 7 -9.58 11.73 26.08
C LYS A 7 -9.02 10.83 24.98
N VAL A 8 -8.43 9.69 25.35
CA VAL A 8 -8.03 8.66 24.39
C VAL A 8 -9.30 8.22 23.66
N LYS A 9 -9.36 8.47 22.35
CA LYS A 9 -10.47 8.02 21.50
C LYS A 9 -10.49 6.49 21.54
N GLN A 10 -11.56 5.90 22.06
CA GLN A 10 -11.74 4.46 22.02
C GLN A 10 -11.80 4.01 20.55
N GLU A 11 -10.98 3.03 20.23
CA GLU A 11 -10.93 2.37 18.94
C GLU A 11 -12.27 1.67 18.67
N THR A 12 -12.87 1.91 17.51
CA THR A 12 -14.11 1.23 17.13
C THR A 12 -13.82 -0.13 16.49
N GLU A 13 -14.77 -1.04 16.52
CA GLU A 13 -14.71 -2.31 15.77
C GLU A 13 -14.45 -2.05 14.27
N ALA A 14 -15.05 -1.00 13.71
CA ALA A 14 -14.83 -0.59 12.33
C ALA A 14 -13.36 -0.18 12.07
N ASP A 15 -12.69 0.48 13.02
CA ASP A 15 -11.29 0.85 12.88
C ASP A 15 -10.36 -0.38 12.94
N GLN A 16 -10.71 -1.36 13.77
CA GLN A 16 -10.01 -2.66 13.85
C GLN A 16 -10.13 -3.43 12.53
N LEU A 17 -11.35 -3.49 11.96
CA LEU A 17 -11.59 -4.14 10.68
C LEU A 17 -10.81 -3.49 9.54
N LYS A 18 -10.71 -2.14 9.51
CA LYS A 18 -9.89 -1.44 8.52
C LYS A 18 -8.41 -1.79 8.63
N ARG A 19 -7.86 -1.82 9.85
CA ARG A 19 -6.46 -2.25 10.07
C ARG A 19 -6.22 -3.69 9.62
N ALA A 20 -7.15 -4.59 9.95
CA ALA A 20 -7.06 -5.99 9.52
C ALA A 20 -7.10 -6.10 7.99
N PHE A 21 -8.00 -5.36 7.34
CA PHE A 21 -8.09 -5.30 5.88
C PHE A 21 -6.79 -4.79 5.25
N VAL A 22 -6.25 -3.67 5.72
CA VAL A 22 -4.98 -3.10 5.23
C VAL A 22 -3.84 -4.12 5.35
N LYS A 23 -3.72 -4.79 6.49
CA LYS A 23 -2.69 -5.82 6.70
C LYS A 23 -2.80 -6.96 5.68
N VAL A 24 -3.99 -7.50 5.47
CA VAL A 24 -4.21 -8.57 4.48
C VAL A 24 -3.86 -8.10 3.07
N MET A 25 -4.15 -6.85 2.73
CA MET A 25 -3.83 -6.29 1.42
C MET A 25 -2.35 -6.06 1.20
N VAL A 26 -1.60 -5.67 2.23
CA VAL A 26 -0.13 -5.63 2.17
C VAL A 26 0.43 -7.03 1.89
N GLU A 27 -0.04 -8.06 2.60
CA GLU A 27 0.39 -9.44 2.39
C GLU A 27 0.07 -9.95 0.97
N VAL A 28 -1.03 -9.49 0.37
CA VAL A 28 -1.37 -9.79 -1.02
C VAL A 28 -0.43 -9.07 -1.99
N ALA A 29 -0.15 -7.78 -1.77
CA ALA A 29 0.75 -7.01 -2.62
C ALA A 29 2.17 -7.60 -2.64
N GLN A 30 2.67 -8.02 -1.46
CA GLN A 30 3.98 -8.68 -1.31
C GLN A 30 4.10 -9.99 -2.10
N LYS A 31 2.97 -10.70 -2.29
CA LYS A 31 2.92 -11.96 -3.05
C LYS A 31 2.91 -11.76 -4.56
N ILE A 32 2.69 -10.54 -5.05
CA ILE A 32 2.74 -10.25 -6.49
C ILE A 32 4.21 -10.30 -6.94
N PRO A 33 4.59 -11.28 -7.78
CA PRO A 33 5.97 -11.42 -8.19
C PRO A 33 6.36 -10.27 -9.14
N GLN A 34 7.63 -9.91 -9.13
CA GLN A 34 8.17 -8.94 -10.08
C GLN A 34 8.08 -9.46 -11.53
N THR A 35 8.29 -10.76 -11.73
CA THR A 35 8.04 -11.42 -13.02
C THR A 35 6.66 -12.08 -12.97
N LEU A 36 5.67 -11.42 -13.56
CA LEU A 36 4.28 -11.85 -13.53
C LEU A 36 4.00 -12.95 -14.57
N THR A 37 3.32 -14.02 -14.16
CA THR A 37 2.81 -15.06 -15.07
C THR A 37 1.30 -14.91 -15.31
N LEU A 38 0.78 -15.59 -16.35
CA LEU A 38 -0.66 -15.63 -16.59
C LEU A 38 -1.46 -16.29 -15.46
N THR A 39 -0.84 -17.20 -14.70
CA THR A 39 -1.47 -17.79 -13.51
C THR A 39 -1.60 -16.74 -12.41
N ASP A 40 -0.55 -15.96 -12.18
CA ASP A 40 -0.56 -14.89 -11.18
C ASP A 40 -1.63 -13.86 -11.52
N VAL A 41 -1.70 -13.38 -12.78
CA VAL A 41 -2.72 -12.43 -13.25
C VAL A 41 -4.12 -12.91 -12.88
N LYS A 42 -4.44 -14.18 -13.14
CA LYS A 42 -5.76 -14.75 -12.81
C LYS A 42 -6.04 -14.77 -11.31
N GLN A 43 -5.02 -15.01 -10.49
CA GLN A 43 -5.16 -15.08 -9.04
C GLN A 43 -5.31 -13.70 -8.40
N VAL A 44 -4.59 -12.69 -8.90
CA VAL A 44 -4.55 -11.37 -8.24
C VAL A 44 -5.49 -10.33 -8.85
N SER A 45 -5.98 -10.51 -10.09
CA SER A 45 -6.83 -9.52 -10.78
C SER A 45 -7.97 -8.96 -9.93
N SER A 46 -8.68 -9.81 -9.17
CA SER A 46 -9.79 -9.37 -8.31
C SER A 46 -9.36 -8.58 -7.08
N ALA A 47 -8.10 -8.70 -6.66
CA ALA A 47 -7.55 -7.99 -5.51
C ALA A 47 -7.04 -6.59 -5.86
N ILE A 48 -6.73 -6.32 -7.14
CA ILE A 48 -6.15 -5.03 -7.57
C ILE A 48 -7.00 -3.83 -7.14
N PRO A 49 -8.34 -3.80 -7.31
CA PRO A 49 -9.15 -2.67 -6.85
C PRO A 49 -9.05 -2.43 -5.33
N HIS A 50 -8.82 -3.48 -4.54
CA HIS A 50 -8.66 -3.39 -3.09
C HIS A 50 -7.26 -2.88 -2.70
N LEU A 51 -6.23 -3.23 -3.47
CA LEU A 51 -4.90 -2.63 -3.32
C LEU A 51 -4.91 -1.14 -3.64
N VAL A 52 -5.63 -0.73 -4.70
CA VAL A 52 -5.83 0.68 -5.06
C VAL A 52 -6.47 1.45 -3.90
N GLU A 53 -7.51 0.89 -3.30
CA GLU A 53 -8.19 1.48 -2.14
C GLU A 53 -7.22 1.65 -0.95
N VAL A 54 -6.36 0.65 -0.69
CA VAL A 54 -5.38 0.75 0.40
C VAL A 54 -4.30 1.79 0.11
N ALA A 55 -3.77 1.81 -1.10
CA ALA A 55 -2.72 2.76 -1.50
C ALA A 55 -3.19 4.23 -1.44
N THR A 56 -4.48 4.47 -1.71
CA THR A 56 -5.03 5.83 -1.83
C THR A 56 -5.74 6.30 -0.57
N ASN A 57 -6.69 5.52 -0.05
CA ASN A 57 -7.62 5.95 0.99
C ASN A 57 -7.24 5.44 2.39
N PHE A 58 -6.47 4.36 2.47
CA PHE A 58 -6.02 3.79 3.75
C PHE A 58 -4.51 3.85 3.98
N ASN A 59 -3.79 4.68 3.22
CA ASN A 59 -2.34 4.80 3.34
C ASN A 59 -1.87 5.21 4.75
N ILE A 60 -2.66 6.01 5.47
CA ILE A 60 -2.38 6.46 6.83
C ILE A 60 -2.43 5.31 7.85
N LEU A 61 -3.05 4.18 7.48
CA LEU A 61 -3.11 2.98 8.32
C LEU A 61 -1.95 2.02 8.03
N LEU A 62 -1.14 2.26 7.00
CA LEU A 62 0.07 1.48 6.73
C LEU A 62 1.14 1.83 7.76
N THR A 63 1.97 0.84 8.11
CA THR A 63 3.25 1.10 8.78
C THR A 63 4.24 1.71 7.79
N ASP A 64 5.38 2.22 8.27
CA ASP A 64 6.42 2.72 7.39
C ASP A 64 7.03 1.61 6.53
N GLU A 65 7.25 0.42 7.12
CA GLU A 65 7.72 -0.79 6.42
C GLU A 65 6.72 -1.30 5.37
N ASP A 66 5.43 -1.12 5.63
CA ASP A 66 4.37 -1.57 4.74
C ASP A 66 4.00 -0.55 3.66
N LEU A 67 4.53 0.68 3.76
CA LEU A 67 4.04 1.86 3.05
C LEU A 67 4.05 1.68 1.52
N ILE A 68 5.17 1.17 0.98
CA ILE A 68 5.39 1.08 -0.46
C ILE A 68 4.66 -0.11 -1.10
N TRP A 69 4.39 -1.16 -0.33
CA TRP A 69 3.96 -2.44 -0.88
C TRP A 69 2.68 -2.38 -1.71
N PRO A 70 1.60 -1.68 -1.31
CA PRO A 70 0.40 -1.56 -2.14
C PRO A 70 0.70 -1.02 -3.54
N SER A 71 1.41 0.10 -3.64
CA SER A 71 1.78 0.71 -4.92
C SER A 71 2.74 -0.16 -5.72
N THR A 72 3.76 -0.75 -5.08
CA THR A 72 4.69 -1.68 -5.73
C THR A 72 3.96 -2.90 -6.31
N GLY A 73 3.01 -3.47 -5.57
CA GLY A 73 2.22 -4.62 -6.03
C GLY A 73 1.38 -4.29 -7.26
N ILE A 74 0.74 -3.12 -7.27
CA ILE A 74 -0.06 -2.67 -8.42
C ILE A 74 0.83 -2.38 -9.63
N ALA A 75 1.97 -1.73 -9.44
CA ALA A 75 2.95 -1.47 -10.49
C ALA A 75 3.42 -2.78 -11.14
N ARG A 76 3.82 -3.78 -10.33
CA ARG A 76 4.20 -5.12 -10.82
C ARG A 76 3.09 -5.80 -11.61
N PHE A 77 1.84 -5.67 -11.16
CA PHE A 77 0.69 -6.24 -11.87
C PHE A 77 0.53 -5.65 -13.27
N TYR A 78 0.61 -4.33 -13.41
CA TYR A 78 0.48 -3.67 -14.71
C TYR A 78 1.72 -3.83 -15.60
N GLY A 79 2.92 -3.67 -15.05
CA GLY A 79 4.18 -3.88 -15.77
C GLY A 79 4.33 -5.30 -16.30
N GLY A 80 3.93 -6.29 -15.50
CA GLY A 80 3.88 -7.69 -15.90
C GLY A 80 2.89 -8.01 -17.03
N GLN A 81 1.95 -7.11 -17.31
CA GLN A 81 1.02 -7.17 -18.45
C GLN A 81 1.45 -6.27 -19.62
N ALA A 82 2.66 -5.70 -19.57
CA ALA A 82 3.15 -4.68 -20.48
C ALA A 82 2.29 -3.40 -20.53
N ASN A 83 1.52 -3.13 -19.48
CA ASN A 83 0.78 -1.88 -19.32
C ASN A 83 1.63 -0.84 -18.58
N TYR A 84 2.68 -0.38 -19.27
CA TYR A 84 3.69 0.52 -18.69
C TYR A 84 3.15 1.90 -18.32
N GLN A 85 2.04 2.32 -18.94
CA GLN A 85 1.40 3.59 -18.60
C GLN A 85 0.82 3.55 -17.19
N GLU A 86 0.10 2.49 -16.83
CA GLU A 86 -0.42 2.31 -15.48
C GLU A 86 0.69 2.00 -14.48
N GLU A 87 1.68 1.18 -14.85
CA GLU A 87 2.83 0.92 -13.99
C GLU A 87 3.53 2.22 -13.55
N LEU A 88 3.81 3.12 -14.49
CA LEU A 88 4.47 4.39 -14.20
C LEU A 88 3.68 5.25 -13.20
N VAL A 89 2.35 5.29 -13.33
CA VAL A 89 1.49 6.01 -12.38
C VAL A 89 1.66 5.47 -10.97
N TRP A 90 1.72 4.14 -10.81
CA TRP A 90 1.85 3.51 -9.50
C TRP A 90 3.26 3.57 -8.92
N CYS A 91 4.31 3.54 -9.75
CA CYS A 91 5.68 3.85 -9.32
C CYS A 91 5.80 5.29 -8.84
N GLN A 92 5.26 6.25 -9.60
CA GLN A 92 5.30 7.66 -9.21
C GLN A 92 4.52 7.91 -7.91
N HIS A 93 3.35 7.30 -7.75
CA HIS A 93 2.61 7.34 -6.48
C HIS A 93 3.44 6.74 -5.33
N CYS A 94 4.13 5.62 -5.55
CA CYS A 94 4.98 4.98 -4.56
C CYS A 94 6.10 5.92 -4.09
N LEU A 95 6.77 6.58 -5.04
CA LEU A 95 7.83 7.54 -4.76
C LEU A 95 7.31 8.73 -3.96
N GLU A 96 6.21 9.33 -4.39
CA GLU A 96 5.61 10.50 -3.73
C GLU A 96 5.23 10.22 -2.27
N ILE A 97 4.63 9.06 -1.99
CA ILE A 97 4.27 8.70 -0.61
C ILE A 97 5.50 8.39 0.24
N ALA A 98 6.53 7.75 -0.33
CA ALA A 98 7.75 7.41 0.37
C ALA A 98 8.55 8.67 0.73
N GLU A 99 8.74 9.58 -0.22
CA GLU A 99 9.40 10.88 0.00
C GLU A 99 8.66 11.69 1.07
N SER A 100 7.33 11.78 0.96
CA SER A 100 6.52 12.59 1.88
C SER A 100 6.52 12.06 3.31
N ARG A 101 6.56 10.74 3.50
CA ARG A 101 6.37 10.13 4.82
C ARG A 101 7.68 9.67 5.47
N LEU A 102 8.61 9.14 4.68
CA LEU A 102 9.86 8.55 5.16
C LEU A 102 11.07 9.49 4.99
N GLY A 103 10.95 10.46 4.07
CA GLY A 103 12.01 11.40 3.72
C GLY A 103 12.98 10.85 2.67
N ASN A 104 13.63 11.77 1.95
CA ASN A 104 14.40 11.48 0.72
C ASN A 104 15.58 10.50 0.90
N ASP A 105 16.16 10.42 2.10
CA ASP A 105 17.32 9.55 2.38
C ASP A 105 16.91 8.13 2.80
N HIS A 106 15.61 7.82 2.87
CA HIS A 106 15.12 6.50 3.25
C HIS A 106 15.33 5.48 2.11
N LEU A 107 15.68 4.23 2.45
CA LEU A 107 15.93 3.17 1.47
C LEU A 107 14.73 2.96 0.54
N ASP A 108 13.51 3.01 1.10
CA ASP A 108 12.27 2.82 0.34
C ASP A 108 12.05 3.89 -0.74
N VAL A 109 12.60 5.10 -0.59
CA VAL A 109 12.58 6.13 -1.65
C VAL A 109 13.47 5.74 -2.82
N ALA A 110 14.60 5.07 -2.55
CA ALA A 110 15.51 4.66 -3.62
C ALA A 110 15.00 3.46 -4.44
N ILE A 111 14.04 2.69 -3.90
CA ILE A 111 13.49 1.49 -4.53
C ILE A 111 12.02 1.63 -4.97
N SER A 112 11.37 2.75 -4.66
CA SER A 112 9.99 3.09 -5.05
C SER A 112 9.85 3.56 -6.49
#